data_AF-W7LIZ1-F1
#
_entry.id   AF-W7LIZ1-F1
#
_cell.length_a   1.000
_cell.length_b   1.000
_cell.length_c   1.000
_cell.angle_alpha   90.00
_cell.angle_beta   90.00
_cell.angle_gamma   90.00
#
_symmetry.space_group_name_H-M   'P 1'
#
loop_
_entity.id
_entity.type
_entity.pdbx_description
1 polymer ?
#
loop_
_entity_poly.entity_id
_entity_poly.type
_entity_poly.pdbx_seq_one_letter_code
_entity_poly.pdbx_strand_id
1 'polypeptide(L)'
;MSATALDDIGKAISSVLLRPDETVNKLYHINTVIMTQNKVLGYAREAALGAEFAVEQVDTKALVEAAWKRYNEGIRDRVSVRDFITRASYGMGNGLLPKTDNEFLGIRQWSDEELKGEIFRRVNANPPVSLKATEE
;
A
#
# COMPACT_ATOMS: atom_id res chain seq x y z
N MET A 1 0.59 -5.16 5.43
CA MET A 1 0.37 -5.22 3.97
C MET A 1 1.71 -5.18 3.27
N SER A 2 1.80 -5.83 2.12
CA SER A 2 2.91 -5.71 1.18
C SER A 2 2.70 -4.47 0.32
N ALA A 3 3.76 -3.71 0.10
CA ALA A 3 3.79 -2.61 -0.85
C ALA A 3 5.08 -2.68 -1.68
N THR A 4 5.01 -2.17 -2.90
CA THR A 4 6.08 -2.29 -3.88
C THR A 4 6.38 -0.92 -4.47
N ALA A 5 7.66 -0.52 -4.46
CA ALA A 5 8.11 0.67 -5.14
C ALA A 5 7.98 0.49 -6.66
N LEU A 6 7.68 1.57 -7.39
CA LEU A 6 7.53 1.53 -8.85
C LEU A 6 8.82 1.02 -9.54
N ASP A 7 9.98 1.39 -9.02
CA ASP A 7 11.28 0.93 -9.56
C ASP A 7 11.43 -0.59 -9.45
N ASP A 8 10.99 -1.20 -8.34
CA ASP A 8 11.07 -2.64 -8.15
C ASP A 8 10.02 -3.39 -8.99
N ILE A 9 8.87 -2.77 -9.30
CA ILE A 9 7.94 -3.27 -10.32
C ILE A 9 8.65 -3.31 -11.69
N GLY A 10 9.33 -2.22 -12.07
CA GLY A 10 10.09 -2.16 -13.32
C GLY A 10 11.19 -3.23 -13.40
N LYS A 11 11.95 -3.42 -12.32
CA LYS A 11 12.95 -4.48 -12.20
C LYS A 11 12.34 -5.86 -12.36
N ALA A 12 11.23 -6.15 -11.66
CA ALA A 12 10.56 -7.45 -11.75
C ALA A 12 10.12 -7.77 -13.18
N ILE A 13 9.47 -6.81 -13.86
CA ILE A 13 9.02 -6.97 -15.25
C ILE A 13 10.21 -7.24 -16.17
N SER A 14 11.27 -6.42 -16.08
CA SER A 14 12.49 -6.62 -16.87
C SER A 14 13.10 -8.01 -16.63
N SER A 15 13.20 -8.41 -15.36
CA SER A 15 13.78 -9.68 -14.93
C SER A 15 13.02 -10.90 -15.45
N VAL A 16 11.69 -10.81 -15.58
CA VAL A 16 10.83 -11.82 -16.19
C VAL A 16 11.03 -11.86 -17.71
N LEU A 17 10.96 -10.70 -18.38
CA LEU A 17 11.05 -10.63 -19.84
C LEU A 17 12.43 -11.04 -20.39
N LEU A 18 13.49 -10.88 -19.59
CA LEU A 18 14.85 -11.30 -19.94
C LEU A 18 15.11 -12.80 -19.74
N ARG A 19 14.20 -13.53 -19.07
CA ARG A 19 14.35 -14.96 -18.74
C ARG A 19 13.11 -15.78 -19.12
N PRO A 20 12.63 -15.69 -20.37
CA PRO A 20 11.34 -16.27 -20.77
C PRO A 20 11.28 -17.79 -20.56
N ASP A 21 12.38 -18.51 -20.77
CA ASP A 21 12.44 -19.97 -20.57
C ASP A 21 12.22 -20.36 -19.10
N GLU A 22 12.66 -19.50 -18.17
CA GLU A 22 12.52 -19.72 -16.74
C GLU A 22 11.18 -19.18 -16.19
N THR A 23 10.55 -18.22 -16.88
CA THR A 23 9.40 -17.47 -16.34
C THR A 23 8.07 -17.70 -17.05
N VAL A 24 8.05 -18.39 -18.18
CA VAL A 24 6.82 -18.65 -18.94
C VAL A 24 5.77 -19.37 -18.07
N ASN A 25 4.53 -18.88 -18.13
CA ASN A 25 3.37 -19.43 -17.41
C ASN A 25 3.52 -19.52 -15.89
N LYS A 26 4.32 -18.65 -15.27
CA LYS A 26 4.47 -18.56 -13.81
C LYS A 26 3.89 -17.27 -13.25
N LEU A 27 3.37 -17.36 -12.03
CA LEU A 27 2.94 -16.21 -11.24
C LEU A 27 4.05 -15.84 -10.26
N TYR A 28 4.36 -14.54 -10.19
CA TYR A 28 5.39 -14.01 -9.29
C TYR A 28 4.78 -13.01 -8.32
N HIS A 29 5.07 -13.18 -7.05
CA HIS A 29 4.68 -12.30 -5.96
C HIS A 29 5.87 -11.45 -5.53
N ILE A 30 5.70 -10.13 -5.49
CA ILE A 30 6.78 -9.22 -5.12
C ILE A 30 6.32 -8.22 -4.07
N ASN A 31 7.24 -7.80 -3.22
CA ASN A 31 7.07 -6.61 -2.40
C ASN A 31 8.41 -5.93 -2.15
N THR A 32 8.39 -4.62 -1.99
CA THR A 32 9.56 -3.87 -1.52
C THR A 32 9.56 -3.82 0.00
N VAL A 33 8.38 -3.67 0.62
CA VAL A 33 8.27 -3.47 2.08
C VAL A 33 7.00 -4.10 2.63
N ILE A 34 7.07 -4.54 3.88
CA ILE A 34 5.90 -4.93 4.67
C ILE A 34 5.63 -3.82 5.69
N MET A 35 4.44 -3.24 5.64
CA MET A 35 4.09 -2.11 6.50
C MET A 35 2.63 -2.12 6.97
N THR A 36 2.29 -1.20 7.86
CA THR A 36 0.91 -0.88 8.26
C THR A 36 0.64 0.59 8.01
N GLN A 37 -0.63 0.96 7.82
CA GLN A 37 -1.04 2.36 7.66
C GLN A 37 -0.63 3.19 8.88
N ASN A 38 -0.74 2.63 10.09
CA ASN A 38 -0.34 3.30 11.33
C ASN A 38 1.18 3.56 11.41
N LYS A 39 2.01 2.62 10.94
CA LYS A 39 3.47 2.82 10.89
C LYS A 39 3.82 3.97 9.95
N VAL A 40 3.23 3.98 8.75
CA VAL A 40 3.42 5.06 7.76
C VAL A 40 2.96 6.41 8.32
N LEU A 41 1.79 6.46 8.95
CA LEU A 41 1.27 7.68 9.58
C LEU A 41 2.17 8.16 10.73
N GLY A 42 2.71 7.24 11.53
CA GLY A 42 3.68 7.58 12.59
C GLY A 42 4.91 8.29 12.03
N TYR A 43 5.54 7.72 11.01
CA TYR A 43 6.69 8.35 10.35
C TYR A 43 6.33 9.68 9.68
N ALA A 44 5.14 9.80 9.10
CA ALA A 44 4.70 11.07 8.50
C ALA A 44 4.54 12.18 9.54
N ARG A 45 4.02 11.86 10.74
CA ARG A 45 3.92 12.80 11.87
C ARG A 45 5.29 13.21 12.41
N GLU A 46 6.24 12.28 12.46
CA GLU A 46 7.63 12.60 12.83
C GLU A 46 8.31 13.52 11.80
N ALA A 47 8.03 13.31 10.51
CA ALA A 47 8.61 14.12 9.43
C ALA A 47 8.03 15.54 9.37
N ALA A 48 6.78 15.74 9.78
CA ALA A 48 6.07 17.02 9.73
C ALA A 48 5.55 17.39 11.12
N LEU A 49 6.47 17.79 12.01
CA LEU A 49 6.11 18.27 13.34
C LEU A 49 5.15 19.46 13.25
N GLY A 50 4.05 19.40 14.01
CA GLY A 50 3.01 20.42 14.00
C GLY A 50 1.95 20.26 12.90
N ALA A 51 2.12 19.35 11.94
CA ALA A 51 1.08 19.06 10.96
C ALA A 51 -0.08 18.28 11.58
N GLU A 52 -1.31 18.72 11.25
CA GLU A 52 -2.51 17.95 11.54
C GLU A 52 -2.80 16.94 10.42
N PHE A 53 -3.01 15.68 10.83
CA PHE A 53 -3.46 14.59 9.95
C PHE A 53 -4.83 14.13 10.42
N ALA A 54 -5.86 14.35 9.59
CA ALA A 54 -7.19 13.78 9.83
C ALA A 54 -7.13 12.25 9.76
N VAL A 55 -7.66 11.58 10.77
CA VAL A 55 -7.71 10.11 10.85
C VAL A 55 -9.14 9.67 11.10
N GLU A 56 -9.67 8.85 10.21
CA GLU A 56 -10.94 8.16 10.39
C GLU A 56 -10.66 6.69 10.71
N GLN A 57 -11.18 6.22 11.85
CA GLN A 57 -11.12 4.80 12.19
C GLN A 57 -12.32 4.09 11.58
N VAL A 58 -12.06 3.06 10.78
CA VAL A 58 -13.08 2.39 9.99
C VAL A 58 -13.13 0.91 10.34
N ASP A 59 -14.31 0.42 10.73
CA ASP A 59 -14.56 -1.02 10.88
C ASP A 59 -14.88 -1.65 9.52
N THR A 60 -13.93 -2.45 9.03
CA THR A 60 -14.08 -3.16 7.76
C THR A 60 -15.20 -4.21 7.76
N LYS A 61 -15.70 -4.65 8.93
CA LYS A 61 -16.91 -5.50 9.03
C LYS A 61 -18.16 -4.71 8.67
N ALA A 62 -18.35 -3.55 9.27
CA ALA A 62 -19.46 -2.66 8.93
C ALA A 62 -19.44 -2.26 7.44
N LEU A 63 -18.25 -1.98 6.88
CA LEU A 63 -18.11 -1.70 5.45
C LEU A 63 -18.64 -2.83 4.56
N VAL A 64 -18.26 -4.07 4.83
CA VAL A 64 -18.67 -5.20 3.99
C VAL A 64 -20.15 -5.52 4.13
N GLU A 65 -20.73 -5.33 5.32
CA GLU A 65 -22.18 -5.47 5.53
C GLU A 65 -22.97 -4.43 4.71
N ALA A 66 -22.53 -3.17 4.73
CA ALA A 66 -23.12 -2.12 3.91
C ALA A 66 -22.91 -2.35 2.40
N ALA A 67 -21.78 -2.93 2.00
CA ALA A 67 -21.51 -3.33 0.62
C ALA A 67 -22.47 -4.43 0.14
N TRP A 68 -22.73 -5.45 0.97
CA TRP A 68 -23.68 -6.51 0.65
C TRP A 68 -25.11 -5.99 0.47
N LYS A 69 -25.56 -5.05 1.32
CA LYS A 69 -26.90 -4.43 1.16
C LYS A 69 -27.06 -3.79 -0.22
N ARG A 70 -26.13 -2.90 -0.60
CA ARG A 70 -26.11 -2.25 -1.91
C ARG A 70 -26.02 -3.25 -3.06
N TYR A 71 -25.17 -4.27 -2.92
CA TYR A 71 -24.99 -5.29 -3.96
C TYR A 71 -26.28 -6.07 -4.24
N ASN A 72 -27.02 -6.41 -3.18
CA ASN A 72 -28.30 -7.13 -3.28
C ASN A 72 -29.42 -6.27 -3.85
N GLU A 73 -29.34 -4.94 -3.68
CA GLU A 73 -30.22 -3.95 -4.31
C GLU A 73 -29.84 -3.68 -5.79
N GLY A 74 -28.78 -4.33 -6.30
CA GLY A 74 -28.31 -4.16 -7.68
C GLY A 74 -27.32 -3.01 -7.87
N ILE A 75 -26.92 -2.31 -6.80
CA ILE A 75 -25.95 -1.21 -6.84
C ILE A 75 -24.53 -1.79 -6.82
N ARG A 76 -23.85 -1.75 -7.97
CA ARG A 76 -22.53 -2.36 -8.19
C ARG A 76 -21.49 -1.39 -8.74
N ASP A 77 -21.61 -0.12 -8.41
CA ASP A 77 -20.62 0.89 -8.79
C ASP A 77 -19.26 0.64 -8.09
N ARG A 78 -18.23 1.37 -8.55
CA ARG A 78 -16.86 1.24 -8.06
C ARG A 78 -16.75 1.42 -6.54
N VAL A 79 -17.49 2.36 -5.95
CA VAL A 79 -17.47 2.63 -4.51
C VAL A 79 -18.14 1.49 -3.76
N SER A 80 -19.23 0.95 -4.31
CA SER A 80 -19.96 -0.18 -3.74
C SER A 80 -19.19 -1.49 -3.73
N VAL A 81 -18.34 -1.72 -4.72
CA VAL A 81 -17.48 -2.91 -4.74
C VAL A 81 -16.18 -2.72 -3.93
N ARG A 82 -15.69 -1.47 -3.81
CA ARG A 82 -14.42 -1.16 -3.10
C ARG A 82 -14.39 -1.66 -1.67
N ASP A 83 -15.51 -1.62 -0.95
CA ASP A 83 -15.55 -1.98 0.46
C ASP A 83 -15.28 -3.48 0.70
N PHE A 84 -15.61 -4.35 -0.25
CA PHE A 84 -15.18 -5.75 -0.24
C PHE A 84 -13.65 -5.86 -0.32
N ILE A 85 -13.02 -5.08 -1.19
CA ILE A 85 -11.56 -5.06 -1.39
C ILE A 85 -10.88 -4.51 -0.14
N THR A 86 -11.41 -3.44 0.46
CA THR A 86 -10.91 -2.88 1.72
C THR A 86 -10.94 -3.93 2.83
N ARG A 87 -12.06 -4.64 2.99
CA ARG A 87 -12.17 -5.72 3.99
C ARG A 87 -11.18 -6.85 3.71
N ALA A 88 -11.09 -7.33 2.47
CA ALA A 88 -10.16 -8.39 2.12
C ALA A 88 -8.70 -7.98 2.42
N SER A 89 -8.32 -6.77 2.02
CA SER A 89 -6.95 -6.27 2.13
C SER A 89 -6.53 -6.01 3.57
N TYR A 90 -7.36 -5.30 4.34
CA TYR A 90 -6.99 -4.79 5.67
C TYR A 90 -7.60 -5.58 6.83
N GLY A 91 -8.84 -6.05 6.70
CA GLY A 91 -9.54 -6.74 7.78
C GLY A 91 -9.31 -8.25 7.82
N MET A 92 -9.01 -8.87 6.67
CA MET A 92 -8.71 -10.31 6.56
C MET A 92 -7.21 -10.59 6.41
N GLY A 93 -6.39 -9.55 6.21
CA GLY A 93 -4.94 -9.67 6.08
C GLY A 93 -4.46 -10.06 4.68
N ASN A 94 -5.33 -10.18 3.68
CA ASN A 94 -4.94 -10.60 2.33
C ASN A 94 -4.06 -9.57 1.61
N GLY A 95 -3.94 -8.35 2.15
CA GLY A 95 -2.98 -7.37 1.67
C GLY A 95 -1.53 -7.71 1.99
N LEU A 96 -1.24 -8.75 2.78
CA LEU A 96 0.11 -9.25 3.04
C LEU A 96 0.38 -10.49 2.17
N LEU A 97 1.44 -10.43 1.36
CA LEU A 97 1.91 -11.59 0.60
C LEU A 97 2.76 -12.46 1.53
N PRO A 98 2.36 -13.71 1.81
CA PRO A 98 3.07 -14.57 2.77
C PRO A 98 4.40 -15.11 2.24
N LYS A 99 4.55 -15.15 0.91
CA LYS A 99 5.77 -15.55 0.21
C LYS A 99 5.99 -14.61 -0.97
N THR A 100 7.25 -14.36 -1.28
CA THR A 100 7.64 -13.55 -2.43
C THR A 100 8.73 -14.26 -3.23
N ASP A 101 8.81 -13.90 -4.50
CA ASP A 101 9.82 -14.33 -5.46
C ASP A 101 10.92 -13.28 -5.61
N ASN A 102 11.04 -12.40 -4.61
CA ASN A 102 11.96 -11.27 -4.58
C ASN A 102 13.40 -11.69 -4.87
N GLU A 103 13.88 -12.77 -4.24
CA GLU A 103 15.25 -13.28 -4.43
C GLU A 103 15.50 -13.67 -5.89
N PHE A 104 14.60 -14.46 -6.49
CA PHE A 104 14.69 -14.86 -7.89
C PHE A 104 14.68 -13.65 -8.84
N LEU A 105 13.94 -12.59 -8.50
CA LEU A 105 13.77 -11.39 -9.31
C LEU A 105 14.80 -10.29 -9.00
N GLY A 106 15.67 -10.49 -8.01
CA GLY A 106 16.67 -9.50 -7.57
C GLY A 106 16.07 -8.28 -6.87
N ILE A 107 14.91 -8.43 -6.25
CA ILE A 107 14.23 -7.37 -5.48
C ILE A 107 14.66 -7.48 -4.02
N ARG A 108 15.16 -6.38 -3.46
CA ARG A 108 15.55 -6.31 -2.05
C ARG A 108 14.38 -5.83 -1.21
N GLN A 109 14.14 -6.50 -0.09
CA GLN A 109 13.18 -6.03 0.90
C GLN A 109 13.79 -4.92 1.76
N TRP A 110 13.02 -3.86 1.99
CA TRP A 110 13.40 -2.73 2.82
C TRP A 110 13.26 -3.04 4.32
N SER A 111 14.13 -2.40 5.08
CA SER A 111 14.01 -2.23 6.53
C SER A 111 12.99 -1.16 6.91
N ASP A 112 12.65 -1.10 8.19
CA ASP A 112 11.79 -0.04 8.74
C ASP A 112 12.45 1.34 8.65
N GLU A 113 13.78 1.41 8.79
CA GLU A 113 14.57 2.63 8.66
C GLU A 113 14.52 3.20 7.25
N GLU A 114 14.60 2.33 6.23
CA GLU A 114 14.47 2.73 4.84
C GLU A 114 13.06 3.20 4.50
N LEU A 115 12.04 2.50 5.01
CA LEU A 115 10.65 2.95 4.89
C LEU A 115 10.49 4.34 5.52
N LYS A 116 11.03 4.56 6.73
CA LYS A 116 10.98 5.85 7.40
C LYS A 116 11.65 6.93 6.56
N GLY A 117 12.86 6.68 6.06
CA GLY A 117 13.58 7.61 5.18
C GLY A 117 12.78 7.97 3.93
N GLU A 118 12.14 6.99 3.30
CA GLU A 118 11.28 7.20 2.15
C GLU A 118 10.05 8.07 2.47
N ILE A 119 9.39 7.83 3.61
CA ILE A 119 8.25 8.65 4.04
C ILE A 119 8.70 10.09 4.33
N PHE A 120 9.82 10.29 5.01
CA PHE A 120 10.37 11.61 5.30
C PHE A 120 10.64 12.37 4.00
N ARG A 121 11.30 11.72 3.04
CA ARG A 121 11.58 12.28 1.72
C ARG A 121 10.31 12.72 1.00
N ARG A 122 9.24 11.91 1.04
CA ARG A 122 7.95 12.23 0.39
C ARG A 122 7.20 13.36 1.07
N VAL A 123 7.18 13.38 2.40
CA VAL A 123 6.53 14.44 3.19
C VAL A 123 7.25 15.77 2.98
N ASN A 124 8.59 15.78 2.96
CA ASN A 124 9.35 17.00 2.70
C ASN A 124 9.18 17.52 1.26
N ALA A 125 9.09 16.61 0.28
CA ALA A 125 8.83 16.99 -1.10
C ALA A 125 7.42 17.53 -1.32
N ASN A 126 6.44 17.07 -0.54
CA ASN A 126 5.04 17.50 -0.59
C ASN A 126 4.48 17.68 0.83
N PRO A 127 4.74 18.83 1.49
CA PRO A 127 4.31 19.07 2.86
C PRO A 127 2.78 19.02 3.00
N PRO A 128 2.25 18.61 4.18
CA PRO A 128 0.83 18.65 4.48
C PRO A 128 0.25 20.06 4.29
N VAL A 129 -1.01 20.13 3.82
CA VAL A 129 -1.70 21.42 3.56
C VAL A 129 -1.76 22.31 4.80
N SER A 130 -1.92 21.71 5.97
CA SER A 130 -1.94 22.42 7.26
C SER A 130 -0.66 23.21 7.55
N LEU A 131 0.50 22.76 7.03
CA LEU A 131 1.77 23.49 7.18
C LEU A 131 2.01 24.51 6.06
N LYS A 132 1.42 24.32 4.88
CA LYS A 132 1.52 25.28 3.77
C LYS A 132 0.74 26.57 4.06
N ALA A 133 -0.38 26.47 4.76
CA ALA A 133 -1.24 27.61 5.08
C ALA A 133 -0.66 28.58 6.12
N THR A 134 0.44 28.22 6.80
CA THR A 134 1.13 29.07 7.79
C THR A 134 2.22 29.95 7.20
N GLU A 135 2.55 29.82 5.91
CA GLU A 135 3.62 30.58 5.24
C GLU A 135 3.10 31.73 4.34
N GLU A 136 1.78 31.98 4.30
CA GLU A 136 1.14 33.15 3.64
C GLU A 136 0.66 34.18 4.68
#